data_AF-A0AAQ4CMZ6-F1
#
_entry.id   AF-A0AAQ4CMZ6-F1
#
_cell.length_a   1.000
_cell.length_b   1.000
_cell.length_c   1.000
_cell.angle_alpha   90.00
_cell.angle_beta   90.00
_cell.angle_gamma   90.00
#
_symmetry.space_group_name_H-M   'P 1'
#
loop_
_entity.id
_entity.type
_entity.pdbx_description
1 polymer ?
#
loop_
_entity_poly.entity_id
_entity_poly.type
_entity_poly.pdbx_seq_one_letter_code
_entity_poly.pdbx_strand_id
1 'polypeptide(L)'
;MSLFPNEKRFLIQRSIKTGKIRNILTENGQLYLVLRAQDMLFSLTLLSAEVIRINSKFPEYRVVIPNNMEQFIREGRNVFAKHVLLADPRIRGGDEVLVVNSDDKLIAIGKAKISGEEMMEYKRGVAVHVKRGVKI
;
A
#
# COMPACT_ATOMS: atom_id res chain seq x y z
N MET A 1 16.59 10.21 0.81
CA MET A 1 15.28 10.06 1.48
C MET A 1 15.26 8.70 2.17
N SER A 2 14.72 8.65 3.38
CA SER A 2 14.75 7.45 4.24
C SER A 2 13.33 6.92 4.41
N LEU A 3 13.13 5.61 4.22
CA LEU A 3 11.88 4.92 4.58
C LEU A 3 11.63 4.89 6.09
N PHE A 4 12.56 5.44 6.88
CA PHE A 4 12.48 5.56 8.33
C PHE A 4 12.71 7.04 8.72
N PRO A 5 11.81 7.96 8.34
CA PRO A 5 11.95 9.36 8.70
C PRO A 5 11.63 9.49 10.20
N ASN A 6 12.51 10.18 10.92
CA ASN A 6 12.42 10.50 12.35
C ASN A 6 12.56 9.32 13.34
N GLU A 7 12.20 8.09 12.94
CA GLU A 7 12.36 6.93 13.82
C GLU A 7 13.75 6.32 13.76
N LYS A 8 14.45 6.39 14.90
CA LYS A 8 15.79 5.80 15.06
C LYS A 8 15.75 4.31 15.38
N ARG A 9 14.61 3.81 15.88
CA ARG A 9 14.44 2.44 16.35
C ARG A 9 13.03 1.95 16.07
N PHE A 10 12.92 0.65 15.80
CA PHE A 10 11.65 -0.07 15.71
C PHE A 10 11.66 -1.22 16.71
N LEU A 11 10.48 -1.54 17.23
CA LEU A 11 10.26 -2.70 18.08
C LEU A 11 9.79 -3.87 17.22
N ILE A 12 10.32 -5.06 17.50
CA ILE A 12 9.94 -6.28 16.78
C ILE A 12 9.06 -7.14 17.68
N GLN A 13 7.78 -7.27 17.31
CA GLN A 13 6.87 -8.17 17.97
C GLN A 13 6.97 -9.57 17.35
N ARG A 14 7.21 -10.56 18.20
CA ARG A 14 7.32 -11.97 17.81
C ARG A 14 6.08 -12.75 18.26
N SER A 15 5.76 -13.79 17.52
CA SER A 15 4.77 -14.80 17.90
C SER A 15 5.21 -15.50 19.19
N ILE A 16 4.36 -15.48 20.22
CA ILE A 16 4.65 -16.12 21.51
C ILE A 16 4.91 -17.62 21.32
N LYS A 17 4.09 -18.29 20.51
CA LYS A 17 4.17 -19.75 20.31
C LYS A 17 5.40 -20.18 19.51
N THR A 18 5.84 -19.38 18.53
CA THR A 18 6.83 -19.83 17.53
C THR A 18 8.10 -19.00 17.47
N GLY A 19 8.20 -17.90 18.23
CA GLY A 19 9.33 -16.96 18.18
C GLY A 19 9.52 -16.19 16.85
N LYS A 20 8.73 -16.49 15.82
CA LYS A 20 8.79 -15.87 14.49
C LYS A 20 8.39 -14.40 14.55
N ILE A 21 9.09 -13.56 13.79
CA ILE A 21 8.77 -12.13 13.63
C ILE A 21 7.36 -12.00 13.01
N ARG A 22 6.57 -11.06 13.52
CA ARG A 22 5.22 -10.77 13.03
C ARG A 22 5.04 -9.30 12.73
N ASN A 23 5.18 -8.44 13.72
CA ASN A 23 4.93 -7.01 13.56
C ASN A 23 6.22 -6.23 13.78
N ILE A 24 6.36 -5.18 12.98
CA ILE A 24 7.30 -4.09 13.23
C ILE A 24 6.46 -2.94 13.77
N LEU A 25 6.81 -2.48 14.96
CA LEU A 25 6.14 -1.37 15.64
C LEU A 25 7.10 -0.18 15.73
N THR A 26 6.57 1.03 15.68
CA THR A 26 7.31 2.25 16.04
C THR A 26 7.70 2.24 17.52
N GLU A 27 8.56 3.15 17.95
CA GLU A 27 9.03 3.22 19.34
C GLU A 27 7.87 3.48 20.32
N ASN A 28 6.87 4.25 19.90
CA ASN A 28 5.63 4.48 20.65
C ASN A 28 4.60 3.32 20.56
N GLY A 29 4.95 2.19 19.94
CA GLY A 29 4.12 0.98 19.89
C GLY A 29 3.07 0.94 18.78
N GLN A 30 3.03 1.90 17.86
CA GLN A 30 2.10 1.87 16.72
C GLN A 30 2.53 0.82 15.69
N LEU A 31 1.56 0.13 15.08
CA LEU A 31 1.84 -0.86 14.03
C LEU A 31 2.37 -0.17 12.77
N TYR A 32 3.58 -0.53 12.35
CA TYR A 32 4.24 0.07 11.19
C TYR A 32 4.21 -0.85 9.97
N LEU A 33 4.68 -2.09 10.12
CA LEU A 33 4.65 -3.14 9.08
C LEU A 33 4.26 -4.48 9.69
N VAL A 34 3.68 -5.36 8.87
CA VAL A 34 3.40 -6.76 9.26
C VAL A 34 4.17 -7.69 8.35
N LEU A 35 5.11 -8.44 8.90
CA LEU A 35 5.79 -9.53 8.19
C LEU A 35 4.83 -10.71 8.05
N ARG A 36 4.47 -11.03 6.81
CA ARG A 36 3.61 -12.17 6.51
C ARG A 36 4.41 -13.47 6.62
N ALA A 37 3.80 -14.47 7.25
CA ALA A 37 4.46 -15.75 7.45
C ALA A 37 4.54 -16.60 6.17
N GLN A 38 3.64 -16.36 5.20
CA GLN A 38 3.52 -17.17 3.99
C GLN A 38 4.64 -16.90 2.99
N ASP A 39 4.98 -15.62 2.79
CA ASP A 39 5.90 -15.16 1.74
C ASP A 39 7.06 -14.31 2.26
N MET A 40 7.15 -14.08 3.58
CA MET A 40 8.17 -13.23 4.22
C MET A 40 8.22 -11.80 3.66
N LEU A 41 7.12 -11.34 3.06
CA LEU A 41 6.96 -9.97 2.60
C LEU A 41 6.20 -9.14 3.64
N PHE A 42 6.39 -7.83 3.60
CA PHE A 42 5.66 -6.92 4.45
C PHE A 42 4.28 -6.59 3.87
N SER A 43 3.27 -6.56 4.73
CA SER A 43 2.04 -5.84 4.46
C SER A 43 2.14 -4.44 5.04
N LEU A 44 1.66 -3.47 4.27
CA LEU A 44 1.71 -2.07 4.67
C LEU A 44 0.65 -1.74 5.72
N THR A 45 0.92 -0.68 6.47
CA THR A 45 -0.09 0.08 7.21
C THR A 45 -0.25 1.45 6.56
N LEU A 46 -1.28 2.21 6.95
CA LEU A 46 -1.43 3.57 6.45
C LEU A 46 -0.23 4.46 6.84
N LEU A 47 0.35 4.22 8.01
CA LEU A 47 1.51 4.95 8.51
C LEU A 47 2.74 4.71 7.63
N SER A 48 3.10 3.45 7.37
CA SER A 48 4.24 3.14 6.50
C SER A 48 3.99 3.51 5.04
N ALA A 49 2.75 3.38 4.56
CA ALA A 49 2.37 3.81 3.22
C ALA A 49 2.57 5.32 3.00
N GLU A 50 2.18 6.15 3.97
CA GLU A 50 2.38 7.60 3.87
C GLU A 50 3.87 7.98 3.88
N VAL A 51 4.66 7.29 4.69
CA VAL A 51 6.13 7.44 4.69
C VAL A 51 6.72 7.08 3.32
N ILE A 52 6.32 5.94 2.74
CA ILE A 52 6.76 5.52 1.41
C ILE A 52 6.37 6.59 0.38
N ARG A 53 5.13 7.06 0.41
CA ARG A 53 4.63 8.10 -0.51
C ARG A 53 5.50 9.35 -0.47
N ILE A 54 5.74 9.90 0.71
CA ILE A 54 6.56 11.12 0.88
C ILE A 54 8.02 10.90 0.44
N ASN A 55 8.56 9.69 0.59
CA ASN A 55 9.98 9.39 0.35
C ASN A 55 10.30 8.70 -0.97
N SER A 56 9.31 8.50 -1.85
CA SER A 56 9.51 7.90 -3.18
C SER A 56 8.98 8.82 -4.26
N LYS A 57 9.62 8.78 -5.42
CA LYS A 57 9.28 9.70 -6.52
C LYS A 57 7.91 9.32 -7.07
N PHE A 58 7.13 10.28 -7.55
CA PHE A 58 5.93 9.93 -8.30
C PHE A 58 6.33 9.35 -9.68
N PRO A 59 5.70 8.26 -10.19
CA PRO A 59 4.58 7.51 -9.61
C PRO A 59 4.99 6.23 -8.85
N GLU A 60 6.21 6.11 -8.34
CA GLU A 60 6.75 4.88 -7.73
C GLU A 60 5.80 4.27 -6.68
N TYR A 61 5.46 2.99 -6.80
CA TYR A 61 4.52 2.26 -5.94
C TYR A 61 3.05 2.74 -5.97
N ARG A 62 2.70 3.74 -6.79
CA ARG A 62 1.34 4.29 -6.88
C ARG A 62 0.47 3.55 -7.89
N VAL A 63 -0.83 3.50 -7.56
CA VAL A 63 -1.94 3.32 -8.48
C VAL A 63 -2.86 4.52 -8.31
N VAL A 64 -2.95 5.35 -9.35
CA VAL A 64 -3.68 6.62 -9.36
C VAL A 64 -5.12 6.38 -9.80
N ILE A 65 -6.07 6.89 -9.01
CA ILE A 65 -7.52 6.84 -9.30
C ILE A 65 -8.08 8.26 -9.49
N PRO A 66 -9.21 8.42 -10.17
CA PRO A 66 -9.89 9.71 -10.26
C PRO A 66 -10.51 10.10 -8.91
N ASN A 67 -10.57 11.41 -8.66
CA ASN A 67 -11.01 11.96 -7.37
C ASN A 67 -12.47 11.58 -7.02
N ASN A 68 -13.34 11.38 -8.02
CA ASN A 68 -14.72 10.94 -7.81
C ASN A 68 -14.85 9.51 -7.26
N MET A 69 -13.77 8.73 -7.24
CA MET A 69 -13.74 7.38 -6.67
C MET A 69 -13.22 7.32 -5.24
N GLU A 70 -12.70 8.43 -4.70
CA GLU A 70 -12.05 8.44 -3.39
C GLU A 70 -12.90 7.83 -2.27
N GLN A 71 -14.15 8.27 -2.15
CA GLN A 71 -15.02 7.83 -1.06
C GLN A 71 -15.23 6.31 -1.08
N PHE A 72 -15.53 5.75 -2.26
CA PHE A 72 -15.73 4.32 -2.44
C PHE A 72 -14.47 3.50 -2.08
N ILE A 73 -13.30 4.00 -2.43
CA ILE A 73 -12.04 3.32 -2.14
C ILE A 73 -11.66 3.45 -0.66
N ARG A 74 -11.96 4.59 -0.01
CA ARG A 74 -11.81 4.77 1.45
C ARG A 74 -12.67 3.81 2.25
N GLU A 75 -13.86 3.47 1.75
CA GLU A 75 -14.75 2.46 2.32
C GLU A 75 -14.23 1.02 2.14
N GLY A 76 -13.11 0.82 1.44
CA GLY A 76 -12.48 -0.48 1.24
C GLY A 76 -12.92 -1.22 -0.02
N ARG A 77 -13.63 -0.56 -0.94
CA ARG A 77 -13.96 -1.17 -2.24
C ARG A 77 -12.69 -1.32 -3.08
N ASN A 78 -12.64 -2.38 -3.89
CA ASN A 78 -11.50 -2.65 -4.77
C ASN A 78 -11.39 -1.65 -5.93
N VAL A 79 -10.17 -1.44 -6.41
CA VAL A 79 -9.92 -0.62 -7.61
C VAL A 79 -10.02 -1.51 -8.84
N PHE A 80 -10.84 -1.12 -9.82
CA PHE A 80 -10.95 -1.80 -11.10
C PHE A 80 -10.03 -1.16 -12.13
N ALA A 81 -9.46 -1.96 -13.05
CA ALA A 81 -8.49 -1.50 -14.06
C ALA A 81 -9.03 -0.34 -14.91
N LYS A 82 -10.32 -0.38 -15.28
CA LYS A 82 -10.98 0.71 -16.02
C LYS A 82 -10.98 2.09 -15.34
N HIS A 83 -10.70 2.14 -14.04
CA HIS A 83 -10.67 3.38 -13.25
C HIS A 83 -9.24 3.82 -12.92
N VAL A 84 -8.22 3.07 -13.31
CA VAL A 84 -6.82 3.46 -13.09
C VAL A 84 -6.44 4.52 -14.12
N LEU A 85 -5.97 5.68 -13.64
CA LEU A 85 -5.49 6.77 -14.48
C LEU A 85 -4.01 6.63 -14.81
N LEU A 86 -3.23 6.09 -13.87
CA LEU A 86 -1.80 5.86 -13.97
C LEU A 86 -1.40 4.78 -12.95
N ALA A 87 -0.41 3.96 -13.27
CA ALA A 87 0.22 3.06 -12.31
C ALA A 87 1.74 3.04 -12.52
N ASP A 88 2.52 2.78 -11.47
CA ASP A 88 3.96 2.51 -11.61
C ASP A 88 4.16 1.26 -12.49
N PRO A 89 4.85 1.35 -13.65
CA PRO A 89 5.05 0.20 -14.54
C PRO A 89 5.87 -0.93 -13.90
N ARG A 90 6.57 -0.67 -12.80
CA ARG A 90 7.35 -1.68 -12.08
C ARG A 90 6.50 -2.54 -11.13
N ILE A 91 5.26 -2.13 -10.83
CA ILE A 91 4.33 -2.93 -10.02
C ILE A 91 4.11 -4.28 -10.69
N ARG A 92 4.19 -5.35 -9.89
CA ARG A 92 3.86 -6.72 -10.29
C ARG A 92 2.64 -7.23 -9.53
N GLY A 93 1.97 -8.21 -10.13
CA GLY A 93 0.86 -8.88 -9.48
C GLY A 93 1.31 -9.47 -8.14
N GLY A 94 0.65 -9.05 -7.06
CA GLY A 94 0.96 -9.45 -5.70
C GLY A 94 1.74 -8.42 -4.87
N ASP A 95 2.21 -7.33 -5.46
CA ASP A 95 2.88 -6.28 -4.70
C ASP A 95 1.93 -5.52 -3.78
N GLU A 96 2.45 -5.01 -2.66
CA GLU A 96 1.74 -3.97 -1.91
C GLU A 96 1.83 -2.66 -2.68
N VAL A 97 0.71 -1.95 -2.79
CA VAL A 97 0.62 -0.70 -3.56
C VAL A 97 -0.06 0.40 -2.78
N LEU A 98 0.31 1.63 -3.11
CA LEU A 98 -0.32 2.85 -2.64
C LEU A 98 -1.42 3.25 -3.61
N VAL A 99 -2.67 3.32 -3.16
CA VAL A 99 -3.74 3.89 -3.98
C VAL A 99 -3.84 5.37 -3.64
N VAL A 100 -3.60 6.22 -4.64
CA VAL A 100 -3.59 7.67 -4.50
C VAL A 100 -4.58 8.33 -5.47
N ASN A 101 -5.01 9.55 -5.16
CA ASN A 101 -5.77 10.36 -6.10
C ASN A 101 -4.84 11.12 -7.07
N SER A 102 -5.42 12.00 -7.91
CA SER A 102 -4.65 12.76 -8.91
C SER A 102 -3.69 13.80 -8.29
N ASP A 103 -3.90 14.15 -7.02
CA ASP A 103 -3.06 15.08 -6.25
C ASP A 103 -1.97 14.34 -5.43
N ASP A 104 -1.71 13.06 -5.74
CA ASP A 104 -0.86 12.13 -4.97
C ASP A 104 -1.26 12.03 -3.48
N LYS A 105 -2.52 12.26 -3.12
CA LYS A 105 -3.02 12.03 -1.76
C LYS A 105 -3.28 10.55 -1.54
N LEU A 106 -2.77 9.98 -0.44
CA LEU A 106 -3.06 8.60 -0.08
C LEU A 106 -4.55 8.40 0.22
N ILE A 107 -5.16 7.46 -0.49
CA ILE A 107 -6.57 7.09 -0.36
C ILE A 107 -6.70 5.73 0.32
N ALA A 108 -5.87 4.77 -0.06
CA ALA A 108 -5.88 3.43 0.49
C ALA A 108 -4.55 2.70 0.28
N ILE A 109 -4.42 1.56 0.93
CA ILE A 109 -3.39 0.56 0.66
C ILE A 109 -4.02 -0.74 0.18
N GLY A 110 -3.33 -1.46 -0.68
CA GLY A 110 -3.84 -2.71 -1.23
C GLY A 110 -2.77 -3.62 -1.79
N LYS A 111 -3.22 -4.72 -2.37
CA LYS A 111 -2.38 -5.67 -3.10
C LYS A 111 -2.74 -5.61 -4.57
N ALA A 112 -1.74 -5.40 -5.43
CA ALA A 112 -1.91 -5.45 -6.87
C ALA A 112 -2.40 -6.84 -7.30
N LYS A 113 -3.42 -6.88 -8.16
CA LYS A 113 -3.95 -8.13 -8.74
C LYS A 113 -3.35 -8.42 -10.11
N ILE A 114 -2.90 -7.38 -10.80
CA ILE A 114 -2.24 -7.39 -12.11
C ILE A 114 -1.04 -6.42 -12.04
N SER A 115 -0.14 -6.48 -13.01
CA SER A 115 1.00 -5.56 -13.11
C SER A 115 0.58 -4.13 -13.44
N GLY A 116 1.46 -3.16 -13.15
CA GLY A 116 1.19 -1.76 -13.48
C GLY A 116 0.94 -1.51 -14.96
N GLU A 117 1.67 -2.21 -15.84
CA GLU A 117 1.47 -2.15 -17.29
C GLU A 117 0.08 -2.68 -17.69
N GLU A 118 -0.34 -3.83 -17.14
CA GLU A 118 -1.69 -4.37 -17.37
C GLU A 118 -2.80 -3.44 -16.84
N MET A 119 -2.56 -2.71 -15.75
CA MET A 119 -3.54 -1.74 -15.23
C MET A 119 -3.81 -0.60 -16.23
N MET A 120 -2.83 -0.23 -17.04
CA MET A 120 -2.97 0.82 -18.06
C MET A 120 -3.73 0.32 -19.29
N GLU A 121 -3.46 -0.91 -19.70
CA GLU A 121 -4.04 -1.51 -20.91
C GLU A 121 -5.45 -2.06 -20.69
N TYR A 122 -5.71 -2.72 -19.55
CA TYR A 122 -6.96 -3.45 -19.34
C TYR A 122 -8.12 -2.52 -18.96
N LYS A 123 -9.28 -2.73 -19.60
CA LYS A 123 -10.54 -2.00 -19.30
C LYS A 123 -11.55 -2.82 -18.50
N ARG A 124 -11.12 -3.94 -17.93
CA ARG A 124 -11.97 -4.83 -17.10
C ARG A 124 -11.15 -5.52 -16.01
N GLY A 125 -11.84 -6.01 -14.98
CA GLY A 125 -11.24 -6.74 -13.87
C GLY A 125 -10.72 -5.83 -12.75
N VAL A 126 -10.35 -6.47 -11.64
CA VAL A 126 -9.81 -5.80 -10.45
C VAL A 126 -8.31 -5.55 -10.64
N ALA A 127 -7.89 -4.30 -10.51
CA ALA A 127 -6.49 -3.89 -10.54
C ALA A 127 -5.84 -4.02 -9.15
N VAL A 128 -6.54 -3.56 -8.11
CA VAL A 128 -6.03 -3.59 -6.73
C VAL A 128 -7.09 -4.15 -5.81
N HIS A 129 -6.70 -5.17 -5.03
CA HIS A 129 -7.48 -5.61 -3.88
C HIS A 129 -7.18 -4.71 -2.70
N VAL A 130 -8.15 -3.87 -2.32
CA VAL A 130 -7.96 -2.87 -1.26
C VAL A 130 -8.01 -3.57 0.09
N LYS A 131 -6.99 -3.33 0.92
CA LYS A 131 -6.91 -3.89 2.28
C LYS A 131 -7.46 -2.93 3.32
N ARG A 132 -7.17 -1.64 3.15
CA ARG A 132 -7.56 -0.60 4.10
C ARG A 132 -7.57 0.77 3.45
N GLY A 133 -8.69 1.47 3.54
CA GLY A 133 -8.80 2.87 3.17
C GLY A 133 -8.37 3.81 4.30
N VAL A 134 -7.97 5.02 3.94
CA VAL A 134 -7.68 6.12 4.87
C VAL A 134 -9.01 6.66 5.39
N LYS A 135 -9.20 6.54 6.72
CA LYS A 135 -10.36 7.11 7.41
C LYS A 135 -10.28 8.64 7.42
N ILE A 136 -11.44 9.28 7.25
CA ILE A 136 -11.64 10.72 7.39
C ILE A 136 -11.95 11.01 8.85
#